data_AF-A0A964YIA5-F1
#
_entry.id   AF-A0A964YIA5-F1
#
_cell.length_a   1.000
_cell.length_b   1.000
_cell.length_c   1.000
_cell.angle_alpha   90.00
_cell.angle_beta   90.00
_cell.angle_gamma   90.00
#
_symmetry.space_group_name_H-M   'P 1'
#
loop_
_entity.id
_entity.type
_entity.pdbx_description
1 polymer ?
#
loop_
_entity_poly.entity_id
_entity_poly.type
_entity_poly.pdbx_seq_one_letter_code
_entity_poly.pdbx_strand_id
1 'polypeptide(L)'
;MNKIQKVAALFIVVTVCFAFSQVKFSVNARLADQDPKKIYTEKCASCHGERVDAFVDRVWKHGNSKDDLIKSITYGYEDFGMPIWGGILTKKEIEGMANLITESLKTVQQYDFAKAKPAFTGPAIFKSNGMTVTLDTVVTGLNSPWGFEQLPDGTYLITDRSGVLYHVDKNKNKTAITGTPAVLAEGQGGLLDITLHPKFDQNGWIYISYSKIKEEGGKKLGTTAVVRGRIKDGQFVDQQEVFEGLPYASTRHHYGSRLVFDKKGYLFISMGERGQEKVFPQDISTSPGKIHRINDDGTIPADNPFAKDATAKATIYTYGNRNPQGLTMDPVSGLIWETEHGPRGGDELNLIKPGVNYGWPVISYGINYDGKPITP
;
A
#
# COMPACT_ATOMS: atom_id res chain seq x y z
N MET A 1 5.35 90.52 21.65
CA MET A 1 5.35 91.27 22.91
C MET A 1 5.15 90.31 24.07
N ASN A 2 6.13 90.29 24.99
CA ASN A 2 6.11 89.92 26.42
C ASN A 2 5.40 88.62 26.88
N LYS A 3 6.13 87.60 27.34
CA LYS A 3 6.83 87.43 28.64
C LYS A 3 5.89 86.97 29.78
N ILE A 4 6.28 85.83 30.39
CA ILE A 4 6.24 85.51 31.84
C ILE A 4 4.84 85.08 32.34
N GLN A 5 4.59 83.88 32.89
CA GLN A 5 5.12 83.37 34.16
C GLN A 5 5.23 81.84 34.24
N LYS A 6 6.32 81.42 34.91
CA LYS A 6 6.62 80.10 35.46
C LYS A 6 5.78 79.83 36.71
N VAL A 7 5.38 78.57 36.96
CA VAL A 7 5.40 77.97 38.31
C VAL A 7 5.74 76.46 38.22
N ALA A 8 6.78 76.10 38.98
CA ALA A 8 7.20 74.82 39.59
C ALA A 8 6.52 73.51 39.14
N ALA A 9 7.25 72.56 38.54
CA ALA A 9 8.16 71.59 39.19
C ALA A 9 7.44 70.46 39.95
N LEU A 10 7.29 69.31 39.30
CA LEU A 10 7.34 68.01 39.95
C LEU A 10 7.87 66.97 38.95
N PHE A 11 9.17 66.64 39.07
CA PHE A 11 9.79 65.51 38.40
C PHE A 11 9.32 64.24 39.12
N ILE A 12 8.49 63.43 38.46
CA ILE A 12 8.29 62.03 38.85
C ILE A 12 9.06 61.19 37.85
N VAL A 13 10.20 60.69 38.31
CA VAL A 13 10.98 59.63 37.66
C VAL A 13 10.15 58.36 37.75
N VAL A 14 9.51 57.95 36.66
CA VAL A 14 8.92 56.61 36.56
C VAL A 14 10.04 55.66 36.17
N THR A 15 10.66 55.06 37.18
CA THR A 15 11.52 53.89 37.06
C THR A 15 10.65 52.73 36.58
N VAL A 16 10.68 52.41 35.29
CA VAL A 16 10.12 51.15 34.78
C VAL A 16 11.05 50.03 35.22
N CYS A 17 10.76 49.45 36.39
CA CYS A 17 11.32 48.18 36.82
C CYS A 17 10.92 47.12 35.79
N PHE A 18 11.89 46.65 35.01
CA PHE A 18 11.80 45.37 34.31
C PHE A 18 11.68 44.26 35.36
N ALA A 19 10.45 43.92 35.72
CA ALA A 19 10.18 42.65 36.36
C ALA A 19 10.37 41.56 35.31
N PHE A 20 11.57 40.97 35.27
CA PHE A 20 11.78 39.65 34.70
C PHE A 20 10.94 38.65 35.52
N SER A 21 9.65 38.54 35.20
CA SER A 21 8.90 37.36 35.57
C SER A 21 9.46 36.22 34.74
N GLN A 22 10.30 35.42 35.38
CA GLN A 22 10.64 34.08 34.92
C GLN A 22 9.34 33.28 34.82
N VAL A 23 8.64 33.42 33.70
CA VAL A 23 7.68 32.40 33.26
C VAL A 23 8.56 31.21 32.90
N LYS A 24 8.78 30.35 33.88
CA LYS A 24 9.29 29.00 33.65
C LYS A 24 8.37 28.40 32.60
N PHE A 25 8.84 28.27 31.37
CA PHE A 25 8.23 27.35 30.43
C PHE A 25 8.39 25.97 31.06
N SER A 26 7.28 25.48 31.62
CA SER A 26 7.15 24.13 32.14
C SER A 26 7.37 23.17 30.97
N VAL A 27 8.59 22.69 30.81
CA VAL A 27 8.87 21.51 30.00
C VAL A 27 8.18 20.33 30.68
N ASN A 28 7.31 19.65 29.93
CA ASN A 28 6.66 18.38 30.25
C ASN A 28 5.63 18.37 31.41
N ALA A 29 4.43 18.86 31.13
CA ALA A 29 3.24 18.13 31.57
C ALA A 29 3.02 16.98 30.56
N ARG A 30 3.62 15.81 30.82
CA ARG A 30 3.09 14.57 30.22
C ARG A 30 1.66 14.44 30.75
N LEU A 31 0.69 14.61 29.85
CA LEU A 31 -0.73 14.44 30.11
C LEU A 31 -0.96 13.09 30.81
N ALA A 32 -1.95 13.03 31.70
CA ALA A 32 -2.40 11.79 32.33
C ALA A 32 -2.51 10.65 31.29
N ASP A 33 -2.16 9.41 31.69
CA ASP A 33 -2.19 8.24 30.80
C ASP A 33 -3.49 8.25 30.00
N GLN A 34 -3.37 8.25 28.68
CA GLN A 34 -4.56 8.33 27.83
C GLN A 34 -5.35 7.02 27.88
N ASP A 35 -6.67 7.12 27.75
CA ASP A 35 -7.56 5.97 27.66
C ASP A 35 -7.06 5.00 26.57
N PRO A 36 -6.76 3.73 26.89
CA PRO A 36 -6.30 2.74 25.92
C PRO A 36 -7.20 2.63 24.69
N LYS A 37 -8.52 2.83 24.85
CA LYS A 37 -9.46 2.80 23.72
C LYS A 37 -9.21 3.95 22.75
N LYS A 38 -9.00 5.15 23.28
CA LYS A 38 -8.65 6.33 22.48
C LYS A 38 -7.32 6.11 21.74
N ILE A 39 -6.30 5.64 22.45
CA ILE A 39 -4.99 5.36 21.83
C ILE A 39 -5.15 4.31 20.71
N TYR A 40 -5.90 3.23 20.96
CA TYR A 40 -6.14 2.20 19.97
C TYR A 40 -6.84 2.75 18.71
N THR A 41 -7.93 3.51 18.89
CA THR A 41 -8.65 4.14 17.76
C THR A 41 -7.74 5.06 16.96
N GLU A 42 -6.89 5.83 17.63
CA GLU A 42 -6.00 6.78 16.96
C GLU A 42 -4.78 6.14 16.30
N LYS A 43 -4.24 5.05 16.86
CA LYS A 43 -2.92 4.52 16.47
C LYS A 43 -2.96 3.15 15.81
N CYS A 44 -3.97 2.33 16.12
CA CYS A 44 -4.01 0.91 15.74
C CYS A 44 -5.19 0.55 14.85
N ALA A 45 -6.35 1.19 15.02
CA ALA A 45 -7.59 0.80 14.35
C ALA A 45 -7.51 0.85 12.81
N SER A 46 -6.74 1.79 12.25
CA SER A 46 -6.56 1.87 10.78
C SER A 46 -5.94 0.60 10.16
N CYS A 47 -5.15 -0.15 10.93
CA CYS A 47 -4.52 -1.39 10.48
C CYS A 47 -5.22 -2.66 11.01
N HIS A 48 -5.86 -2.55 12.18
CA HIS A 48 -6.37 -3.69 12.95
C HIS A 48 -7.90 -3.72 13.09
N GLY A 49 -8.60 -2.78 12.44
CA GLY A 49 -10.05 -2.60 12.55
C GLY A 49 -10.44 -1.86 13.82
N GLU A 50 -11.57 -1.15 13.80
CA GLU A 50 -12.04 -0.39 14.97
C GLU A 50 -12.40 -1.27 16.16
N ARG A 51 -12.72 -2.55 15.90
CA ARG A 51 -13.17 -3.51 16.91
C ARG A 51 -12.20 -4.66 17.10
N VAL A 52 -10.90 -4.46 16.83
CA VAL A 52 -9.87 -5.52 16.85
C VAL A 52 -10.19 -6.73 15.97
N ASP A 53 -11.08 -6.58 14.99
CA ASP A 53 -11.59 -7.65 14.13
C ASP A 53 -10.49 -8.31 13.30
N ALA A 54 -9.48 -7.54 12.88
CA ALA A 54 -8.34 -8.09 12.16
C ALA A 54 -7.53 -9.13 12.98
N PHE A 55 -7.65 -9.13 14.31
CA PHE A 55 -6.93 -10.08 15.17
C PHE A 55 -7.62 -11.44 15.31
N VAL A 56 -8.92 -11.51 15.04
CA VAL A 56 -9.67 -12.79 15.00
C VAL A 56 -9.78 -13.34 13.58
N ASP A 57 -9.73 -12.46 12.58
CA ASP A 57 -9.86 -12.84 11.16
C ASP A 57 -8.51 -13.26 10.53
N ARG A 58 -7.39 -13.07 11.22
CA ARG A 58 -6.03 -13.33 10.69
C ARG A 58 -5.25 -14.30 11.57
N VAL A 59 -4.23 -14.91 10.96
CA VAL A 59 -3.29 -15.80 11.65
C VAL A 59 -2.22 -14.99 12.38
N TRP A 60 -2.05 -15.27 13.67
CA TRP A 60 -1.02 -14.65 14.50
C TRP A 60 0.38 -15.15 14.13
N LYS A 61 1.31 -14.22 13.91
CA LYS A 61 2.72 -14.53 13.55
C LYS A 61 3.69 -14.37 14.71
N HIS A 62 3.35 -13.55 15.70
CA HIS A 62 4.26 -13.13 16.77
C HIS A 62 3.72 -13.46 18.16
N GLY A 63 2.81 -14.43 18.25
CA GLY A 63 2.10 -14.79 19.49
C GLY A 63 0.90 -13.88 19.76
N ASN A 64 -0.03 -14.36 20.58
CA ASN A 64 -1.28 -13.68 20.93
C ASN A 64 -1.43 -13.47 22.45
N SER A 65 -0.40 -13.76 23.24
CA SER A 65 -0.41 -13.47 24.66
C SER A 65 -0.29 -11.97 24.92
N LYS A 66 -0.65 -11.53 26.12
CA LYS A 66 -0.45 -10.13 26.54
C LYS A 66 1.02 -9.71 26.41
N ASP A 67 1.96 -10.57 26.78
CA ASP A 67 3.39 -10.27 26.69
C ASP A 67 3.86 -10.16 25.24
N ASP A 68 3.31 -10.99 24.34
CA ASP A 68 3.59 -10.93 22.91
C ASP A 68 3.05 -9.63 22.29
N LEU A 69 1.86 -9.21 22.71
CA LEU A 69 1.28 -7.93 22.30
C LEU A 69 2.12 -6.74 22.80
N ILE A 70 2.54 -6.76 24.06
CA ILE A 70 3.42 -5.72 24.61
C ILE A 70 4.71 -5.65 23.81
N LYS A 71 5.36 -6.79 23.51
CA LYS A 71 6.57 -6.85 22.69
C LYS A 71 6.31 -6.28 21.29
N SER A 72 5.24 -6.74 20.63
CA SER A 72 4.88 -6.32 19.28
C SER A 72 4.63 -4.82 19.19
N ILE A 73 3.84 -4.26 20.11
CA ILE A 73 3.56 -2.81 20.18
C ILE A 73 4.84 -2.03 20.48
N THR A 74 5.66 -2.53 21.41
CA THR A 74 6.89 -1.83 21.84
C THR A 74 7.92 -1.76 20.72
N TYR A 75 8.18 -2.88 20.06
CA TYR A 75 9.31 -3.03 19.14
C TYR A 75 8.94 -2.95 17.66
N GLY A 76 7.65 -3.09 17.32
CA GLY A 76 7.18 -3.10 15.94
C GLY A 76 7.74 -4.26 15.10
N TYR A 77 7.36 -4.27 13.83
CA TYR A 77 7.88 -5.15 12.78
C TYR A 77 7.89 -4.35 11.47
N GLU A 78 8.85 -3.44 11.35
CA GLU A 78 8.90 -2.44 10.27
C GLU A 78 8.92 -3.09 8.87
N ASP A 79 9.66 -4.18 8.69
CA ASP A 79 9.66 -4.93 7.42
C ASP A 79 8.24 -5.41 7.03
N PHE A 80 7.36 -5.64 8.01
CA PHE A 80 5.96 -6.04 7.80
C PHE A 80 4.97 -4.87 7.89
N GLY A 81 5.45 -3.64 8.02
CA GLY A 81 4.62 -2.43 8.10
C GLY A 81 3.98 -2.19 9.47
N MET A 82 4.47 -2.83 10.54
CA MET A 82 4.02 -2.56 11.90
C MET A 82 4.94 -1.52 12.57
N PRO A 83 4.45 -0.31 12.90
CA PRO A 83 5.28 0.75 13.50
C PRO A 83 5.78 0.41 14.91
N ILE A 84 6.87 1.06 15.30
CA ILE A 84 7.44 1.01 16.65
C ILE A 84 6.76 2.06 17.53
N TRP A 85 6.11 1.65 18.63
CA TRP A 85 5.48 2.57 19.58
C TRP A 85 6.28 2.80 20.85
N GLY A 86 7.35 2.02 21.08
CA GLY A 86 8.30 2.25 22.14
C GLY A 86 8.92 3.65 22.05
N GLY A 87 8.87 4.41 23.14
CA GLY A 87 9.35 5.79 23.18
C GLY A 87 8.33 6.84 22.71
N ILE A 88 7.28 6.43 22.00
CA ILE A 88 6.11 7.27 21.68
C ILE A 88 5.04 7.13 22.77
N LEU A 89 4.71 5.88 23.12
CA LEU A 89 3.78 5.54 24.20
C LEU A 89 4.55 5.16 25.48
N THR A 90 3.95 5.43 26.63
CA THR A 90 4.48 4.97 27.91
C THR A 90 4.28 3.47 28.07
N LYS A 91 5.04 2.82 28.97
CA LYS A 91 4.86 1.40 29.29
C LYS A 91 3.43 1.08 29.73
N LYS A 92 2.84 1.97 30.54
CA LYS A 92 1.47 1.82 31.06
C LYS A 92 0.43 1.93 29.94
N GLU A 93 0.63 2.82 28.97
CA GLU A 93 -0.25 2.92 27.80
C GLU A 93 -0.17 1.68 26.91
N ILE A 94 1.04 1.14 26.70
CA ILE A 94 1.25 -0.11 25.94
C ILE A 94 0.59 -1.30 26.66
N GLU A 95 0.79 -1.43 27.98
CA GLU A 95 0.13 -2.45 28.79
C GLU A 95 -1.40 -2.30 28.75
N GLY A 96 -1.90 -1.07 28.81
CA GLY A 96 -3.31 -0.73 28.65
C GLY A 96 -3.88 -1.18 27.31
N MET A 97 -3.16 -0.94 26.21
CA MET A 97 -3.56 -1.42 24.88
C MET A 97 -3.54 -2.94 24.78
N ALA A 98 -2.50 -3.60 25.30
CA ALA A 98 -2.44 -5.06 25.32
C ALA A 98 -3.61 -5.65 26.10
N ASN A 99 -3.95 -5.08 27.27
CA ASN A 99 -5.15 -5.45 28.04
C ASN A 99 -6.41 -5.27 27.20
N LEU A 100 -6.62 -4.07 26.61
CA LEU A 100 -7.79 -3.77 25.78
C LEU A 100 -7.97 -4.81 24.66
N ILE A 101 -6.89 -5.14 23.94
CA ILE A 101 -6.92 -6.13 22.86
C ILE A 101 -7.30 -7.50 23.43
N THR A 102 -6.60 -7.99 24.45
CA THR A 102 -6.89 -9.31 25.04
C THR A 102 -8.30 -9.44 25.61
N GLU A 103 -8.84 -8.39 26.22
CA GLU A 103 -10.21 -8.36 26.73
C GLU A 103 -11.23 -8.32 25.59
N SER A 104 -10.97 -7.50 24.56
CA SER A 104 -11.86 -7.40 23.39
C SER A 104 -11.94 -8.74 22.65
N LEU A 105 -10.82 -9.45 22.51
CA LEU A 105 -10.75 -10.78 21.87
C LEU A 105 -11.62 -11.85 22.55
N LYS A 106 -12.02 -11.68 23.81
CA LYS A 106 -12.97 -12.60 24.48
C LYS A 106 -14.39 -12.49 23.93
N THR A 107 -14.72 -11.36 23.31
CA THR A 107 -16.09 -11.02 22.89
C THR A 107 -16.21 -10.80 21.38
N VAL A 108 -15.13 -10.41 20.72
CA VAL A 108 -15.08 -10.25 19.27
C VAL A 108 -15.03 -11.63 18.64
N GLN A 109 -16.07 -11.94 17.87
CA GLN A 109 -16.12 -13.17 17.09
C GLN A 109 -15.47 -12.93 15.74
N GLN A 110 -14.75 -13.94 15.25
CA GLN A 110 -14.32 -13.98 13.85
C GLN A 110 -15.54 -13.73 12.95
N TYR A 111 -15.35 -12.95 11.89
CA TYR A 111 -16.43 -12.68 10.97
C TYR A 111 -16.89 -13.99 10.32
N ASP A 112 -18.08 -14.44 10.70
CA ASP A 112 -18.67 -15.64 10.15
C ASP A 112 -19.37 -15.29 8.83
N PHE A 113 -18.63 -15.44 7.72
CA PHE A 113 -19.16 -15.27 6.37
C PHE A 113 -20.38 -16.17 6.09
N ALA A 114 -20.54 -17.29 6.80
CA ALA A 114 -21.71 -18.16 6.63
C ALA A 114 -22.95 -17.63 7.35
N LYS A 115 -22.80 -16.98 8.52
CA LYS A 115 -23.90 -16.27 9.21
C LYS A 115 -24.23 -14.91 8.59
N ALA A 116 -23.24 -14.23 8.04
CA ALA A 116 -23.42 -12.92 7.42
C ALA A 116 -23.85 -13.01 5.96
N LYS A 117 -23.85 -14.20 5.36
CA LYS A 117 -24.60 -14.45 4.12
C LYS A 117 -26.05 -14.11 4.41
N PRO A 118 -26.64 -13.11 3.74
CA PRO A 118 -28.08 -13.11 3.61
C PRO A 118 -28.47 -14.48 3.07
N ALA A 119 -29.43 -15.15 3.69
CA ALA A 119 -29.97 -16.38 3.17
C ALA A 119 -30.67 -16.06 1.83
N PHE A 120 -29.91 -16.04 0.74
CA PHE A 120 -30.45 -15.81 -0.58
C PHE A 120 -31.04 -17.11 -1.09
N THR A 121 -32.36 -17.19 -1.08
CA THR A 121 -33.11 -18.17 -1.86
C THR A 121 -33.23 -17.65 -3.30
N GLY A 122 -32.10 -17.52 -4.01
CA GLY A 122 -32.03 -16.91 -5.34
C GLY A 122 -30.70 -16.20 -5.62
N PRO A 123 -30.52 -15.59 -6.81
CA PRO A 123 -29.36 -14.76 -7.08
C PRO A 123 -29.29 -13.59 -6.08
N ALA A 124 -28.11 -13.31 -5.57
CA ALA A 124 -27.88 -12.23 -4.62
C ALA A 124 -27.98 -10.88 -5.34
N ILE A 125 -29.20 -10.32 -5.42
CA ILE A 125 -29.51 -9.07 -6.12
C ILE A 125 -29.51 -7.90 -5.13
N PHE A 126 -28.68 -6.90 -5.39
CA PHE A 126 -28.54 -5.66 -4.64
C PHE A 126 -29.09 -4.50 -5.48
N LYS A 127 -30.04 -3.74 -4.92
CA LYS A 127 -30.60 -2.56 -5.59
C LYS A 127 -30.07 -1.30 -4.93
N SER A 128 -29.59 -0.37 -5.76
CA SER A 128 -29.23 1.00 -5.38
C SER A 128 -30.04 2.00 -6.21
N ASN A 129 -29.92 3.30 -5.93
CA ASN A 129 -30.67 4.34 -6.64
C ASN A 129 -30.36 4.40 -8.16
N GLY A 130 -29.21 3.89 -8.61
CA GLY A 130 -28.77 3.97 -10.00
C GLY A 130 -28.41 2.65 -10.67
N MET A 131 -28.34 1.54 -9.93
CA MET A 131 -28.00 0.23 -10.48
C MET A 131 -28.61 -0.92 -9.68
N THR A 132 -28.93 -1.99 -10.40
CA THR A 132 -29.21 -3.30 -9.81
C THR A 132 -28.02 -4.20 -10.12
N VAL A 133 -27.41 -4.75 -9.07
CA VAL A 133 -26.22 -5.61 -9.17
C VAL A 133 -26.60 -7.02 -8.77
N THR A 134 -26.20 -8.02 -9.55
CA THR A 134 -26.30 -9.43 -9.16
C THR A 134 -24.91 -9.93 -8.82
N LEU A 135 -24.76 -10.51 -7.62
CA LEU A 135 -23.56 -11.23 -7.24
C LEU A 135 -23.63 -12.66 -7.77
N ASP A 136 -22.76 -12.97 -8.73
CA ASP A 136 -22.51 -14.32 -9.22
C ASP A 136 -21.14 -14.80 -8.75
N THR A 137 -21.13 -15.85 -7.93
CA THR A 137 -19.89 -16.43 -7.43
C THR A 137 -19.21 -17.24 -8.54
N VAL A 138 -18.07 -16.76 -9.04
CA VAL A 138 -17.28 -17.46 -10.08
C VAL A 138 -16.57 -18.70 -9.52
N VAL A 139 -15.96 -18.60 -8.33
CA VAL A 139 -15.22 -19.69 -7.69
C VAL A 139 -15.11 -19.46 -6.17
N THR A 140 -14.86 -20.52 -5.40
CA THR A 140 -14.61 -20.44 -3.95
C THR A 140 -13.35 -21.20 -3.53
N GLY A 141 -12.94 -21.03 -2.26
CA GLY A 141 -11.82 -21.73 -1.64
C GLY A 141 -10.44 -21.27 -2.11
N LEU A 142 -10.34 -20.08 -2.71
CA LEU A 142 -9.04 -19.41 -2.92
C LEU A 142 -8.49 -18.95 -1.56
N ASN A 143 -7.18 -18.79 -1.44
CA ASN A 143 -6.55 -18.41 -0.18
C ASN A 143 -6.46 -16.89 -0.05
N SER A 144 -5.77 -16.24 -0.99
CA SER A 144 -5.65 -14.79 -1.07
C SER A 144 -5.57 -14.38 -2.55
N PRO A 145 -6.70 -14.43 -3.29
CA PRO A 145 -6.73 -14.02 -4.69
C PRO A 145 -6.35 -12.55 -4.85
N TRP A 146 -5.63 -12.23 -5.93
CA TRP A 146 -5.14 -10.86 -6.17
C TRP A 146 -5.61 -10.29 -7.51
N GLY A 147 -5.24 -10.94 -8.61
CA GLY A 147 -5.60 -10.56 -9.97
C GLY A 147 -6.43 -11.65 -10.63
N PHE A 148 -7.22 -11.26 -11.63
CA PHE A 148 -7.89 -12.21 -12.50
C PHE A 148 -8.01 -11.67 -13.91
N GLU A 149 -8.15 -12.58 -14.85
CA GLU A 149 -8.32 -12.23 -16.25
C GLU A 149 -9.28 -13.22 -16.90
N GLN A 150 -10.20 -12.72 -17.73
CA GLN A 150 -11.14 -13.57 -18.45
C GLN A 150 -10.52 -13.97 -19.79
N LEU A 151 -10.45 -15.27 -20.04
CA LEU A 151 -9.99 -15.80 -21.32
C LEU A 151 -11.08 -15.61 -22.39
N PRO A 152 -10.71 -15.55 -23.69
CA PRO A 152 -11.66 -15.40 -24.80
C PRO A 152 -12.75 -16.48 -24.85
N ASP A 153 -12.47 -17.66 -24.30
CA ASP A 153 -13.43 -18.76 -24.21
C ASP A 153 -14.44 -18.61 -23.06
N GLY A 154 -14.31 -17.57 -22.23
CA GLY A 154 -15.16 -17.27 -21.07
C GLY A 154 -14.72 -17.92 -19.76
N THR A 155 -13.61 -18.66 -19.75
CA THR A 155 -12.98 -19.18 -18.53
C THR A 155 -12.11 -18.10 -17.87
N TYR A 156 -11.59 -18.35 -16.67
CA TYR A 156 -10.80 -17.35 -15.93
C TYR A 156 -9.43 -17.88 -15.55
N LEU A 157 -8.45 -16.98 -15.54
CA LEU A 157 -7.20 -17.15 -14.82
C LEU A 157 -7.25 -16.29 -13.56
N ILE A 158 -6.84 -16.84 -12.42
CA ILE A 158 -6.85 -16.14 -11.13
C ILE A 158 -5.53 -16.38 -10.41
N THR A 159 -4.80 -15.31 -10.11
CA THR A 159 -3.58 -15.37 -9.31
C THR A 159 -3.92 -15.35 -7.82
N ASP A 160 -3.23 -16.18 -7.07
CA ASP A 160 -3.30 -16.21 -5.60
C ASP A 160 -1.94 -15.85 -5.03
N ARG A 161 -1.92 -14.96 -4.03
CA ARG A 161 -0.69 -14.48 -3.40
C ARG A 161 0.18 -15.60 -2.79
N SER A 162 -0.39 -16.79 -2.56
CA SER A 162 0.37 -17.99 -2.19
C SER A 162 1.37 -18.47 -3.26
N GLY A 163 1.29 -17.97 -4.49
CA GLY A 163 2.16 -18.38 -5.61
C GLY A 163 1.45 -19.23 -6.66
N VAL A 164 0.16 -19.54 -6.46
CA VAL A 164 -0.61 -20.42 -7.34
C VAL A 164 -1.38 -19.59 -8.36
N LEU A 165 -1.28 -19.99 -9.63
CA LEU A 165 -2.19 -19.55 -10.69
C LEU A 165 -3.29 -20.59 -10.85
N TYR A 166 -4.54 -20.18 -10.80
CA TYR A 166 -5.69 -21.06 -11.04
C TYR A 166 -6.31 -20.80 -12.40
N HIS A 167 -6.68 -21.86 -13.12
CA HIS A 167 -7.67 -21.80 -14.20
C HIS A 167 -9.03 -22.19 -13.63
N VAL A 168 -10.08 -21.44 -13.97
CA VAL A 168 -11.47 -21.70 -13.56
C VAL A 168 -12.32 -21.93 -14.80
N ASP A 169 -12.88 -23.13 -14.92
CA ASP A 169 -13.73 -23.52 -16.05
C ASP A 169 -15.16 -22.94 -15.94
N LYS A 170 -15.97 -23.14 -16.98
CA LYS A 170 -17.38 -22.69 -17.02
C LYS A 170 -18.27 -23.39 -15.98
N ASN A 171 -17.83 -24.52 -15.46
CA ASN A 171 -18.51 -25.27 -14.39
C ASN A 171 -18.04 -24.82 -12.99
N LYS A 172 -17.23 -23.76 -12.90
CA LYS A 172 -16.68 -23.19 -11.66
C LYS A 172 -15.70 -24.12 -10.94
N ASN A 173 -15.15 -25.12 -11.64
CA ASN A 173 -14.05 -25.94 -11.14
C ASN A 173 -12.74 -25.17 -11.31
N LYS A 174 -11.89 -25.22 -10.29
CA LYS A 174 -10.55 -24.65 -10.36
C LYS A 174 -9.48 -25.73 -10.47
N THR A 175 -8.49 -25.50 -11.32
CA THR A 175 -7.29 -26.33 -11.45
C THR A 175 -6.05 -25.44 -11.30
N ALA A 176 -5.00 -25.96 -10.68
CA ALA A 176 -3.75 -25.22 -10.55
C ALA A 176 -2.95 -25.32 -11.85
N ILE A 177 -2.53 -24.18 -12.37
CA ILE A 177 -1.51 -24.09 -13.42
C ILE A 177 -0.15 -24.21 -12.76
N THR A 178 0.67 -25.15 -13.24
CA THR A 178 2.02 -25.36 -12.70
C THR A 178 3.07 -24.55 -13.47
N GLY A 179 4.30 -24.48 -12.97
CA GLY A 179 5.41 -23.81 -13.66
C GLY A 179 5.46 -22.28 -13.50
N THR A 180 4.59 -21.66 -12.70
CA THR A 180 4.71 -20.24 -12.37
C THR A 180 6.03 -19.92 -11.64
N PRO A 181 6.54 -18.67 -11.72
CA PRO A 181 7.75 -18.28 -11.00
C PRO A 181 7.62 -18.48 -9.49
N ALA A 182 8.74 -18.76 -8.83
CA ALA A 182 8.81 -18.73 -7.38
C ALA A 182 8.57 -17.30 -6.87
N VAL A 183 7.76 -17.17 -5.82
CA VAL A 183 7.38 -15.86 -5.25
C VAL A 183 7.75 -15.75 -3.77
N LEU A 184 8.05 -14.53 -3.34
CA LEU A 184 8.11 -14.17 -1.93
C LEU A 184 6.69 -13.94 -1.36
N ALA A 185 5.98 -15.01 -1.03
CA ALA A 185 4.62 -14.98 -0.46
C ALA A 185 4.60 -14.51 1.03
N GLU A 186 5.03 -13.28 1.29
CA GLU A 186 5.10 -12.67 2.62
C GLU A 186 4.57 -11.24 2.62
N GLY A 187 3.96 -10.81 3.73
CA GLY A 187 3.40 -9.46 3.89
C GLY A 187 2.31 -9.18 2.86
N GLN A 188 2.59 -8.32 1.88
CA GLN A 188 1.78 -7.96 0.71
C GLN A 188 2.27 -8.62 -0.60
N GLY A 189 3.41 -9.32 -0.58
CA GLY A 189 3.99 -10.00 -1.75
C GLY A 189 3.26 -11.31 -2.09
N GLY A 190 3.56 -11.87 -3.27
CA GLY A 190 2.97 -13.10 -3.79
C GLY A 190 3.02 -13.18 -5.32
N LEU A 191 2.19 -14.05 -5.90
CA LEU A 191 1.73 -13.90 -7.28
C LEU A 191 0.65 -12.79 -7.28
N LEU A 192 0.84 -11.76 -8.10
CA LEU A 192 0.07 -10.52 -8.01
C LEU A 192 -0.82 -10.37 -9.25
N ASP A 193 -0.55 -9.42 -10.15
CA ASP A 193 -1.48 -9.16 -11.25
C ASP A 193 -1.31 -10.16 -12.40
N ILE A 194 -2.34 -10.22 -13.23
CA ILE A 194 -2.35 -10.98 -14.49
C ILE A 194 -3.09 -10.19 -15.56
N THR A 195 -2.54 -10.15 -16.77
CA THR A 195 -3.24 -9.58 -17.93
C THR A 195 -2.87 -10.30 -19.21
N LEU A 196 -3.79 -10.34 -20.18
CA LEU A 196 -3.51 -10.88 -21.50
C LEU A 196 -2.80 -9.85 -22.37
N HIS A 197 -1.97 -10.34 -23.29
CA HIS A 197 -1.51 -9.52 -24.39
C HIS A 197 -2.70 -9.00 -25.24
N PRO A 198 -2.65 -7.76 -25.80
CA PRO A 198 -3.72 -7.25 -26.66
C PRO A 198 -4.01 -8.09 -27.93
N LYS A 199 -3.08 -8.97 -28.29
CA LYS A 199 -3.18 -9.95 -29.39
C LYS A 199 -3.13 -11.40 -28.91
N PHE A 200 -3.67 -11.67 -27.72
CA PHE A 200 -3.63 -12.98 -27.08
C PHE A 200 -4.11 -14.11 -27.99
N ASP A 201 -5.19 -13.93 -28.75
CA ASP A 201 -5.70 -14.92 -29.71
C ASP A 201 -4.68 -15.35 -30.77
N GLN A 202 -3.69 -14.50 -31.04
CA GLN A 202 -2.66 -14.76 -32.04
C GLN A 202 -1.38 -15.35 -31.44
N ASN A 203 -1.04 -14.97 -30.20
CA ASN A 203 0.28 -15.23 -29.63
C ASN A 203 0.28 -15.94 -28.28
N GLY A 204 -0.85 -16.06 -27.60
CA GLY A 204 -1.03 -16.73 -26.31
C GLY A 204 -0.29 -16.10 -25.14
N TRP A 205 0.24 -14.87 -25.28
CA TRP A 205 1.06 -14.26 -24.24
C TRP A 205 0.23 -13.76 -23.06
N ILE A 206 0.62 -14.18 -21.86
CA ILE A 206 0.05 -13.79 -20.57
C ILE A 206 1.16 -13.15 -19.75
N TYR A 207 0.88 -12.02 -19.11
CA TYR A 207 1.80 -11.29 -18.26
C TYR A 207 1.38 -11.45 -16.82
N ILE A 208 2.33 -11.79 -15.94
CA ILE A 208 2.09 -11.97 -14.51
C ILE A 208 3.12 -11.14 -13.75
N SER A 209 2.64 -10.28 -12.86
CA SER A 209 3.49 -9.60 -11.91
C SER A 209 3.61 -10.39 -10.61
N TYR A 210 4.77 -10.34 -9.99
CA TYR A 210 5.04 -11.12 -8.78
C TYR A 210 6.13 -10.48 -7.93
N SER A 211 6.14 -10.85 -6.65
CA SER A 211 7.24 -10.52 -5.75
C SER A 211 8.40 -11.48 -5.98
N LYS A 212 9.39 -11.10 -6.79
CA LYS A 212 10.61 -11.88 -7.06
C LYS A 212 11.51 -11.88 -5.83
N ILE A 213 12.05 -13.04 -5.50
CA ILE A 213 12.89 -13.27 -4.32
C ILE A 213 14.38 -13.27 -4.70
N LYS A 214 15.22 -12.70 -3.83
CA LYS A 214 16.68 -12.85 -3.86
C LYS A 214 17.21 -13.07 -2.45
N GLU A 215 18.11 -14.03 -2.28
CA GLU A 215 18.86 -14.20 -1.04
C GLU A 215 20.25 -13.57 -1.20
N GLU A 216 20.60 -12.62 -0.33
CA GLU A 216 21.88 -11.92 -0.37
C GLU A 216 22.31 -11.53 1.05
N GLY A 217 23.57 -11.82 1.41
CA GLY A 217 24.12 -11.47 2.72
C GLY A 217 23.33 -12.07 3.90
N GLY A 218 22.75 -13.25 3.74
CA GLY A 218 21.90 -13.90 4.75
C GLY A 218 20.51 -13.28 4.91
N LYS A 219 20.13 -12.33 4.05
CA LYS A 219 18.81 -11.67 4.05
C LYS A 219 17.97 -12.15 2.88
N LYS A 220 16.68 -12.35 3.15
CA LYS A 220 15.65 -12.61 2.13
C LYS A 220 15.09 -11.27 1.65
N LEU A 221 15.40 -10.90 0.41
CA LEU A 221 14.97 -9.67 -0.23
C LEU A 221 13.88 -9.94 -1.28
N GLY A 222 13.08 -8.93 -1.57
CA GLY A 222 12.06 -9.00 -2.61
C GLY A 222 12.03 -7.77 -3.51
N THR A 223 11.58 -7.93 -4.74
CA THR A 223 11.24 -6.84 -5.68
C THR A 223 9.97 -7.15 -6.47
N THR A 224 9.38 -6.16 -7.12
CA THR A 224 8.32 -6.38 -8.12
C THR A 224 8.98 -6.75 -9.44
N ALA A 225 8.53 -7.85 -10.06
CA ALA A 225 8.97 -8.29 -11.37
C ALA A 225 7.75 -8.67 -12.23
N VAL A 226 7.95 -8.73 -13.55
CA VAL A 226 6.94 -9.17 -14.50
C VAL A 226 7.54 -10.23 -15.42
N VAL A 227 6.84 -11.35 -15.52
CA VAL A 227 7.15 -12.41 -16.49
C VAL A 227 6.02 -12.46 -17.52
N ARG A 228 6.35 -12.74 -18.77
CA ARG A 228 5.38 -13.21 -19.76
C ARG A 228 5.59 -14.68 -20.08
N GLY A 229 4.51 -15.39 -20.40
CA GLY A 229 4.53 -16.81 -20.73
C GLY A 229 3.26 -17.22 -21.47
N ARG A 230 3.13 -18.51 -21.73
CA ARG A 230 1.94 -19.14 -22.31
C ARG A 230 1.45 -20.26 -21.43
N ILE A 231 0.17 -20.64 -21.54
CA ILE A 231 -0.33 -21.86 -20.91
C ILE A 231 -0.41 -22.98 -21.94
N LYS A 232 0.26 -24.09 -21.67
CA LYS A 232 0.20 -25.31 -22.47
C LYS A 232 0.08 -26.51 -21.54
N ASP A 233 -0.92 -27.36 -21.77
CA ASP A 233 -1.15 -28.60 -21.01
C ASP A 233 -1.17 -28.40 -19.48
N GLY A 234 -1.78 -27.29 -19.02
CA GLY A 234 -1.86 -26.94 -17.59
C GLY A 234 -0.56 -26.39 -16.98
N GLN A 235 0.41 -25.98 -17.80
CA GLN A 235 1.69 -25.43 -17.36
C GLN A 235 1.95 -24.04 -17.95
N PHE A 236 2.58 -23.17 -17.17
CA PHE A 236 3.07 -21.86 -17.60
C PHE A 236 4.47 -22.01 -18.21
N VAL A 237 4.56 -21.88 -19.53
CA VAL A 237 5.75 -22.17 -20.36
C VAL A 237 6.20 -20.94 -21.14
N ASP A 238 7.32 -21.05 -21.87
CA ASP A 238 7.91 -19.99 -22.70
C ASP A 238 8.21 -18.69 -21.93
N GLN A 239 8.62 -18.83 -20.67
CA GLN A 239 8.76 -17.71 -19.75
C GLN A 239 9.86 -16.74 -20.15
N GLN A 240 9.54 -15.45 -20.14
CA GLN A 240 10.47 -14.35 -20.37
C GLN A 240 10.23 -13.27 -19.31
N GLU A 241 11.25 -12.98 -18.50
CA GLU A 241 11.20 -11.83 -17.59
C GLU A 241 11.33 -10.55 -18.42
N VAL A 242 10.31 -9.70 -18.35
CA VAL A 242 10.22 -8.44 -19.13
C VAL A 242 10.43 -7.21 -18.26
N PHE A 243 10.36 -7.36 -16.93
CA PHE A 243 10.63 -6.29 -15.99
C PHE A 243 11.16 -6.83 -14.67
N GLU A 244 12.20 -6.18 -14.15
CA GLU A 244 12.73 -6.40 -12.81
C GLU A 244 12.97 -5.05 -12.13
N GLY A 245 12.27 -4.79 -11.05
CA GLY A 245 12.47 -3.58 -10.26
C GLY A 245 13.77 -3.65 -9.46
N LEU A 246 14.58 -2.60 -9.52
CA LEU A 246 15.82 -2.48 -8.74
C LEU A 246 15.85 -1.17 -7.93
N PRO A 247 16.40 -1.17 -6.70
CA PRO A 247 17.00 -2.31 -5.99
C PRO A 247 15.96 -3.22 -5.31
N TYR A 248 16.42 -4.39 -4.84
CA TYR A 248 15.63 -5.26 -3.96
C TYR A 248 15.57 -4.70 -2.53
N ALA A 249 14.50 -4.98 -1.79
CA ALA A 249 14.30 -4.52 -0.41
C ALA A 249 13.95 -5.67 0.56
N SER A 250 14.28 -5.50 1.84
CA SER A 250 13.91 -6.43 2.93
C SER A 250 12.45 -6.29 3.37
N THR A 251 11.80 -5.19 3.03
CA THR A 251 10.40 -4.97 3.41
C THR A 251 9.46 -5.92 2.67
N ARG A 252 8.28 -6.15 3.22
CA ARG A 252 7.24 -7.05 2.71
C ARG A 252 5.97 -6.31 2.32
N HIS A 253 6.05 -5.00 2.14
CA HIS A 253 4.92 -4.14 1.79
C HIS A 253 5.27 -3.23 0.60
N HIS A 254 4.23 -2.63 0.03
CA HIS A 254 4.24 -1.66 -1.06
C HIS A 254 4.82 -2.17 -2.38
N TYR A 255 4.36 -3.33 -2.86
CA TYR A 255 4.77 -3.87 -4.15
C TYR A 255 4.11 -3.14 -5.34
N GLY A 256 2.92 -2.57 -5.15
CA GLY A 256 2.05 -2.14 -6.25
C GLY A 256 1.60 -3.32 -7.11
N SER A 257 2.13 -3.40 -8.34
CA SER A 257 2.15 -4.55 -9.24
C SER A 257 1.01 -4.68 -10.25
N ARG A 258 0.09 -3.73 -10.34
CA ARG A 258 -0.91 -3.68 -11.43
C ARG A 258 -0.25 -3.52 -12.81
N LEU A 259 -0.78 -4.23 -13.80
CA LEU A 259 -0.38 -4.30 -15.19
C LEU A 259 -1.51 -3.81 -16.10
N VAL A 260 -1.21 -2.91 -17.04
CA VAL A 260 -2.20 -2.41 -18.02
C VAL A 260 -1.54 -2.21 -19.37
N PHE A 261 -2.10 -2.82 -20.41
CA PHE A 261 -1.76 -2.46 -21.78
C PHE A 261 -2.54 -1.22 -22.24
N ASP A 262 -1.87 -0.30 -22.92
CA ASP A 262 -2.54 0.79 -23.61
C ASP A 262 -2.96 0.40 -25.04
N LYS A 263 -3.66 1.30 -25.73
CA LYS A 263 -4.10 1.11 -27.14
C LYS A 263 -2.93 1.04 -28.13
N LYS A 264 -1.71 1.42 -27.73
CA LYS A 264 -0.50 1.40 -28.57
C LYS A 264 0.32 0.12 -28.37
N GLY A 265 -0.05 -0.71 -27.38
CA GLY A 265 0.64 -1.95 -27.06
C GLY A 265 1.78 -1.78 -26.05
N TYR A 266 1.89 -0.63 -25.39
CA TYR A 266 2.81 -0.47 -24.27
C TYR A 266 2.21 -1.06 -23.00
N LEU A 267 3.05 -1.74 -22.21
CA LEU A 267 2.68 -2.26 -20.90
C LEU A 267 3.09 -1.26 -19.82
N PHE A 268 2.10 -0.79 -19.06
CA PHE A 268 2.29 0.01 -17.85
C PHE A 268 2.32 -0.89 -16.62
N ILE A 269 3.26 -0.61 -15.71
CA ILE A 269 3.50 -1.39 -14.50
C ILE A 269 3.54 -0.44 -13.32
N SER A 270 2.67 -0.66 -12.34
CA SER A 270 2.74 0.07 -11.08
C SER A 270 3.73 -0.59 -10.12
N MET A 271 4.56 0.20 -9.44
CA MET A 271 5.51 -0.30 -8.44
C MET A 271 5.55 0.62 -7.22
N GLY A 272 5.18 0.10 -6.05
CA GLY A 272 5.27 0.85 -4.81
C GLY A 272 6.70 1.00 -4.30
N GLU A 273 6.88 1.88 -3.31
CA GLU A 273 8.20 2.34 -2.85
C GLU A 273 8.88 1.43 -1.82
N ARG A 274 8.25 0.31 -1.47
CA ARG A 274 8.83 -0.72 -0.59
C ARG A 274 9.23 -0.22 0.80
N GLY A 275 8.52 0.75 1.36
CA GLY A 275 8.75 1.28 2.72
C GLY A 275 10.02 2.11 2.87
N GLN A 276 10.69 2.46 1.77
CA GLN A 276 11.86 3.33 1.71
C GLN A 276 11.45 4.75 1.31
N GLU A 277 10.54 5.31 2.11
CA GLU A 277 9.80 6.55 1.87
C GLU A 277 10.69 7.69 1.39
N LYS A 278 11.83 7.91 2.06
CA LYS A 278 12.70 9.07 1.86
C LYS A 278 13.64 8.96 0.67
N VAL A 279 13.71 7.78 0.05
CA VAL A 279 14.71 7.48 -0.98
C VAL A 279 14.00 7.17 -2.29
N PHE A 280 13.32 6.03 -2.36
CA PHE A 280 12.92 5.48 -3.65
C PHE A 280 11.90 6.32 -4.41
N PRO A 281 10.83 6.89 -3.81
CA PRO A 281 9.82 7.62 -4.57
C PRO A 281 10.37 8.75 -5.44
N GLN A 282 11.36 9.49 -4.92
CA GLN A 282 11.96 10.65 -5.57
C GLN A 282 13.24 10.31 -6.34
N ASP A 283 13.94 9.23 -5.98
CA ASP A 283 15.15 8.80 -6.68
C ASP A 283 14.80 8.08 -8.00
N ILE A 284 14.97 8.81 -9.11
CA ILE A 284 14.75 8.31 -10.47
C ILE A 284 15.82 7.32 -10.94
N SER A 285 16.93 7.16 -10.22
CA SER A 285 17.91 6.09 -10.47
C SER A 285 17.43 4.72 -9.98
N THR A 286 16.29 4.67 -9.26
CA THR A 286 15.67 3.46 -8.74
C THR A 286 14.28 3.22 -9.32
N SER A 287 13.81 1.98 -9.24
CA SER A 287 12.49 1.55 -9.75
C SER A 287 11.33 1.69 -8.76
N PRO A 288 11.50 1.49 -7.44
CA PRO A 288 10.36 1.59 -6.53
C PRO A 288 9.75 3.00 -6.47
N GLY A 289 8.43 3.07 -6.24
CA GLY A 289 7.67 4.32 -6.12
C GLY A 289 7.45 5.03 -7.46
N LYS A 290 7.10 4.26 -8.50
CA LYS A 290 7.01 4.68 -9.90
C LYS A 290 5.83 4.00 -10.60
N ILE A 291 5.35 4.61 -11.69
CA ILE A 291 4.73 3.88 -12.79
C ILE A 291 5.77 3.74 -13.90
N HIS A 292 5.95 2.51 -14.38
CA HIS A 292 6.84 2.18 -15.50
C HIS A 292 6.05 1.95 -16.78
N ARG A 293 6.70 2.16 -17.92
CA ARG A 293 6.18 1.85 -19.26
C ARG A 293 7.25 1.12 -20.06
N ILE A 294 6.91 -0.06 -20.59
CA ILE A 294 7.78 -0.89 -21.44
C ILE A 294 7.04 -1.31 -22.73
N ASN A 295 7.78 -1.78 -23.73
CA ASN A 295 7.19 -2.55 -24.83
C ASN A 295 6.71 -3.92 -24.30
N ASP A 296 5.89 -4.61 -25.08
CA ASP A 296 5.38 -5.95 -24.74
C ASP A 296 6.51 -6.97 -24.51
N ASP A 297 7.67 -6.80 -25.13
CA ASP A 297 8.85 -7.65 -24.96
C ASP A 297 9.83 -7.22 -23.87
N GLY A 298 9.50 -6.17 -23.09
CA GLY A 298 10.37 -5.64 -22.05
C GLY A 298 11.39 -4.61 -22.54
N THR A 299 11.51 -4.38 -23.85
CA THR A 299 12.38 -3.33 -24.37
C THR A 299 11.84 -1.94 -24.03
N ILE A 300 12.72 -0.94 -24.03
CA ILE A 300 12.37 0.42 -23.61
C ILE A 300 11.77 1.22 -24.77
N PRO A 301 10.57 1.82 -24.60
CA PRO A 301 10.04 2.77 -25.57
C PRO A 301 10.96 3.99 -25.70
N ALA A 302 11.35 4.32 -26.93
CA ALA A 302 12.29 5.42 -27.20
C ALA A 302 11.73 6.81 -26.81
N ASP A 303 10.41 6.93 -26.67
CA ASP A 303 9.68 8.12 -26.25
C ASP A 303 9.38 8.13 -24.73
N ASN A 304 9.94 7.19 -23.94
CA ASN A 304 9.83 7.28 -22.48
C ASN A 304 10.46 8.58 -21.96
N PRO A 305 9.86 9.23 -20.95
CA PRO A 305 10.31 10.54 -20.46
C PRO A 305 11.78 10.56 -20.02
N PHE A 306 12.26 9.43 -19.50
CA PHE A 306 13.61 9.26 -18.98
C PHE A 306 14.50 8.37 -19.86
N ALA A 307 14.08 8.05 -21.09
CA ALA A 307 14.80 7.10 -21.95
C ALA A 307 16.25 7.52 -22.29
N LYS A 308 16.50 8.83 -22.34
CA LYS A 308 17.80 9.43 -22.70
C LYS A 308 18.57 9.96 -21.50
N ASP A 309 18.03 9.79 -20.28
CA ASP A 309 18.69 10.21 -19.06
C ASP A 309 19.53 9.05 -18.51
N ALA A 310 20.85 9.20 -18.58
CA ALA A 310 21.80 8.19 -18.12
C ALA A 310 21.78 7.96 -16.60
N THR A 311 21.16 8.87 -15.84
CA THR A 311 21.06 8.78 -14.38
C THR A 311 19.75 8.14 -13.91
N ALA A 312 18.76 8.01 -14.81
CA ALA A 312 17.44 7.50 -14.50
C ALA A 312 17.21 6.08 -15.01
N LYS A 313 16.26 5.36 -14.40
CA LYS A 313 15.74 4.13 -14.98
C LYS A 313 14.89 4.47 -16.20
N ALA A 314 15.35 4.03 -17.37
CA ALA A 314 14.73 4.35 -18.66
C ALA A 314 13.27 3.83 -18.79
N THR A 315 12.86 2.86 -17.96
CA THR A 315 11.48 2.36 -17.89
C THR A 315 10.52 3.32 -17.19
N ILE A 316 11.00 4.32 -16.43
CA ILE A 316 10.14 5.22 -15.66
C ILE A 316 9.24 6.02 -16.60
N TYR A 317 7.95 6.01 -16.30
CA TYR A 317 6.95 6.88 -16.91
C TYR A 317 6.57 8.01 -15.96
N THR A 318 6.34 7.72 -14.68
CA THR A 318 6.08 8.70 -13.61
C THR A 318 6.79 8.31 -12.32
N TYR A 319 6.91 9.25 -11.39
CA TYR A 319 7.54 9.02 -10.10
C TYR A 319 6.86 9.75 -8.96
N GLY A 320 7.31 9.52 -7.73
CA GLY A 320 6.72 10.09 -6.52
C GLY A 320 5.42 9.40 -6.12
N ASN A 321 5.32 8.08 -6.30
CA ASN A 321 4.21 7.27 -5.82
C ASN A 321 4.61 6.50 -4.55
N ARG A 322 3.65 6.25 -3.66
CA ARG A 322 3.78 5.42 -2.46
C ARG A 322 3.47 3.95 -2.76
N ASN A 323 2.19 3.62 -2.95
CA ASN A 323 1.77 2.24 -3.15
C ASN A 323 0.59 2.13 -4.12
N PRO A 324 0.86 2.28 -5.43
CA PRO A 324 -0.15 2.23 -6.49
C PRO A 324 -0.74 0.82 -6.64
N GLN A 325 -2.01 0.66 -6.26
CA GLN A 325 -2.72 -0.62 -6.26
C GLN A 325 -3.63 -0.79 -7.48
N GLY A 326 -4.29 0.30 -7.87
CA GLY A 326 -5.16 0.34 -9.04
C GLY A 326 -4.46 1.02 -10.20
N LEU A 327 -4.62 0.46 -11.39
CA LEU A 327 -4.18 1.05 -12.65
C LEU A 327 -5.16 0.58 -13.70
N THR A 328 -5.67 1.48 -14.52
CA THR A 328 -6.59 1.13 -15.62
C THR A 328 -6.49 2.14 -16.75
N MET A 329 -6.82 1.71 -17.96
CA MET A 329 -7.00 2.60 -19.09
C MET A 329 -8.48 2.89 -19.25
N ASP A 330 -8.86 4.16 -19.28
CA ASP A 330 -10.20 4.56 -19.72
C ASP A 330 -10.38 4.15 -21.20
N PRO A 331 -11.34 3.27 -21.52
CA PRO A 331 -11.54 2.79 -22.88
C PRO A 331 -11.97 3.90 -23.84
N VAL A 332 -12.58 5.00 -23.36
CA VAL A 332 -13.02 6.11 -24.20
C VAL A 332 -11.84 7.03 -24.52
N SER A 333 -11.23 7.64 -23.51
CA SER A 333 -10.16 8.63 -23.72
C SER A 333 -8.79 8.00 -24.01
N GLY A 334 -8.57 6.75 -23.61
CA GLY A 334 -7.24 6.10 -23.64
C GLY A 334 -6.29 6.61 -22.56
N LEU A 335 -6.77 7.40 -21.59
CA LEU A 335 -5.98 7.89 -20.47
C LEU A 335 -5.78 6.81 -19.41
N ILE A 336 -4.60 6.79 -18.81
CA ILE A 336 -4.28 5.88 -17.70
C ILE A 336 -4.63 6.55 -16.37
N TRP A 337 -5.45 5.88 -15.58
CA TRP A 337 -5.82 6.27 -14.22
C TRP A 337 -5.22 5.31 -13.21
N GLU A 338 -4.85 5.83 -12.06
CA GLU A 338 -4.15 5.13 -10.99
C GLU A 338 -4.79 5.44 -9.64
N THR A 339 -4.79 4.47 -8.73
CA THR A 339 -5.18 4.70 -7.33
C THR A 339 -4.15 4.11 -6.38
N GLU A 340 -3.70 4.90 -5.41
CA GLU A 340 -2.70 4.49 -4.44
C GLU A 340 -3.15 4.69 -3.00
N HIS A 341 -2.60 3.86 -2.12
CA HIS A 341 -2.77 4.03 -0.68
C HIS A 341 -1.81 5.07 -0.14
N GLY A 342 -2.36 6.08 0.54
CA GLY A 342 -1.63 7.00 1.39
C GLY A 342 -1.20 6.35 2.72
N PRO A 343 -0.54 7.10 3.61
CA PRO A 343 -0.18 6.64 4.95
C PRO A 343 -1.43 6.55 5.85
N ARG A 344 -1.56 7.35 6.91
CA ARG A 344 -2.81 7.46 7.66
C ARG A 344 -3.72 8.46 6.93
N GLY A 345 -4.57 7.92 6.06
CA GLY A 345 -5.36 8.70 5.11
C GLY A 345 -4.51 9.20 3.94
N GLY A 346 -5.12 9.99 3.06
CA GLY A 346 -4.45 10.53 1.88
C GLY A 346 -4.33 9.55 0.72
N ASP A 347 -5.26 8.61 0.59
CA ASP A 347 -5.41 7.79 -0.62
C ASP A 347 -5.75 8.69 -1.81
N GLU A 348 -5.22 8.36 -2.99
CA GLU A 348 -5.29 9.22 -4.16
C GLU A 348 -5.92 8.53 -5.38
N LEU A 349 -6.49 9.35 -6.26
CA LEU A 349 -6.86 8.98 -7.64
C LEU A 349 -6.08 9.91 -8.57
N ASN A 350 -5.23 9.34 -9.39
CA ASN A 350 -4.28 10.07 -10.22
C ASN A 350 -4.52 9.82 -11.72
N LEU A 351 -4.48 10.89 -12.51
CA LEU A 351 -4.39 10.81 -13.96
C LEU A 351 -2.90 10.76 -14.34
N ILE A 352 -2.45 9.62 -14.88
CA ILE A 352 -1.03 9.34 -15.14
C ILE A 352 -0.54 10.08 -16.39
N LYS A 353 0.49 10.92 -16.22
CA LYS A 353 1.06 11.78 -17.27
C LYS A 353 2.58 11.64 -17.37
N PRO A 354 3.14 11.60 -18.59
CA PRO A 354 4.56 11.31 -18.81
C PRO A 354 5.46 12.31 -18.06
N GLY A 355 6.42 11.80 -17.30
CA GLY A 355 7.45 12.57 -16.61
C GLY A 355 7.00 13.26 -15.32
N VAL A 356 5.72 13.12 -14.93
CA VAL A 356 5.18 13.82 -13.77
C VAL A 356 5.64 13.18 -12.46
N ASN A 357 5.98 14.05 -11.51
CA ASN A 357 6.18 13.72 -10.09
C ASN A 357 4.85 13.86 -9.34
N TYR A 358 4.35 12.77 -8.75
CA TYR A 358 3.14 12.75 -7.95
C TYR A 358 3.37 13.14 -6.48
N GLY A 359 4.63 13.40 -6.12
CA GLY A 359 4.97 14.17 -4.95
C GLY A 359 5.31 13.35 -3.71
N TRP A 360 4.90 12.09 -3.58
CA TRP A 360 5.23 11.29 -2.39
C TRP A 360 6.76 11.16 -2.20
N PRO A 361 7.31 11.33 -0.97
CA PRO A 361 6.63 11.76 0.25
C PRO A 361 6.64 13.27 0.47
N VAL A 362 7.25 14.05 -0.43
CA VAL A 362 7.35 15.52 -0.35
C VAL A 362 5.97 16.16 -0.14
N ILE A 363 4.98 15.66 -0.88
CA ILE A 363 3.57 16.03 -0.78
C ILE A 363 2.78 14.78 -0.38
N SER A 364 1.89 14.94 0.59
CA SER A 364 0.96 13.91 1.04
C SER A 364 -0.29 14.57 1.61
N TYR A 365 -1.47 14.06 1.25
CA TYR A 365 -2.72 14.44 1.91
C TYR A 365 -2.98 13.65 3.20
N GLY A 366 -2.14 12.67 3.51
CA GLY A 366 -2.15 11.91 4.76
C GLY A 366 -1.07 12.36 5.75
N ILE A 367 -1.12 11.79 6.95
CA ILE A 367 -0.13 12.00 8.03
C ILE A 367 0.56 10.68 8.38
N ASN A 368 1.65 10.75 9.16
CA ASN A 368 2.24 9.56 9.75
C ASN A 368 1.23 8.84 10.66
N TYR A 369 1.33 7.52 10.76
CA TYR A 369 0.48 6.75 11.68
C TYR A 369 0.67 7.20 13.15
N ASP A 370 1.86 7.71 13.50
CA ASP A 370 2.13 8.29 14.81
C ASP A 370 1.45 9.66 15.05
N GLY A 371 0.80 10.23 14.03
CA GLY A 371 0.07 11.49 14.08
C GLY A 371 0.89 12.71 13.69
N LYS A 372 2.18 12.57 13.37
CA LYS A 372 3.01 13.69 12.91
C LYS A 372 2.80 13.96 11.40
N PRO A 373 3.08 15.18 10.92
CA PRO A 373 3.17 15.44 9.49
C PRO A 373 4.18 14.48 8.80
N ILE A 374 3.91 14.09 7.54
CA ILE A 374 4.87 13.32 6.72
C ILE A 374 6.08 14.17 6.41
N THR A 375 5.84 15.40 5.94
CA THR A 375 6.86 16.43 5.71
C THR A 375 6.66 17.61 6.67
N PRO A 376 7.75 18.28 7.10
CA PRO A 376 7.71 19.42 8.01
C PRO A 376 6.83 20.59 7.56
#